data_AF-A0A7D9DPS0-F1
#
_entry.id   AF-A0A7D9DPS0-F1
#
_cell.length_a   1.000
_cell.length_b   1.000
_cell.length_c   1.000
_cell.angle_alpha   90.00
_cell.angle_beta   90.00
_cell.angle_gamma   90.00
#
_symmetry.space_group_name_H-M   'P 1'
#
loop_
_entity.id
_entity.type
_entity.pdbx_description
1 polymer ?
#
loop_
_entity_poly.entity_id
_entity_poly.type
_entity_poly.pdbx_seq_one_letter_code
_entity_poly.pdbx_strand_id
1 'polypeptide(L)'
;MVNAHDMEKQLQEACSKITDSLVIYQKEGSAWILDKIIYLDLNMAKYTLLKGSSYISLPKKLNTKKAIINVKNSEDKCSMWSILAGVHAAHRDAERLLPAV
;
A
#
# COMPACT_ATOMS: atom_id res chain seq x y z
N MET A 1 8.86 -4.63 -0.43
CA MET A 1 9.64 -5.88 -0.39
C MET A 1 9.69 -6.30 1.05
N VAL A 2 9.03 -7.39 1.43
CA VAL A 2 9.15 -7.89 2.80
C VAL A 2 10.46 -8.67 2.86
N ASN A 3 11.50 -8.05 3.45
CA ASN A 3 12.75 -8.73 3.76
C ASN A 3 12.55 -9.54 5.04
N ALA A 4 13.31 -10.61 5.27
CA ALA A 4 13.15 -11.47 6.46
C ALA A 4 13.26 -10.67 7.77
N HIS A 5 14.14 -9.68 7.81
CA HIS A 5 14.30 -8.75 8.93
C HIS A 5 13.08 -7.83 9.14
N ASP A 6 12.32 -7.54 8.08
CA ASP A 6 11.12 -6.70 8.12
C ASP A 6 9.92 -7.46 8.72
N MET A 7 9.87 -8.79 8.54
CA MET A 7 8.83 -9.64 9.16
C MET A 7 8.99 -9.72 10.67
N GLU A 8 10.21 -9.91 11.16
CA GLU A 8 10.48 -10.01 12.59
C GLU A 8 10.06 -8.72 13.31
N LYS A 9 10.40 -7.57 12.72
CA LYS A 9 9.97 -6.27 13.22
C LYS A 9 8.45 -6.10 13.22
N GLN A 10 7.77 -6.44 12.12
CA GLN A 10 6.30 -6.34 12.04
C GLN A 10 5.60 -7.27 13.04
N LEU A 11 6.13 -8.47 13.26
CA LEU A 11 5.61 -9.41 14.25
C LEU A 11 5.81 -8.86 15.67
N GLN A 12 6.98 -8.31 15.98
CA GLN A 12 7.24 -7.66 17.27
C GLN A 12 6.30 -6.47 17.51
N GLU A 13 6.09 -5.61 16.51
CA GLU A 13 5.14 -4.49 16.61
C GLU A 13 3.70 -4.96 16.85
N ALA A 14 3.27 -6.04 16.18
CA ALA A 14 1.95 -6.64 16.40
C ALA A 14 1.80 -7.19 17.84
N CYS A 15 2.81 -7.91 18.34
CA CYS A 15 2.83 -8.41 19.71
C CYS A 15 2.81 -7.27 20.74
N SER A 16 3.56 -6.18 20.49
CA SER A 16 3.55 -4.99 21.36
C SER A 16 2.16 -4.38 21.42
N LYS A 17 1.49 -4.18 20.28
CA LYS A 17 0.12 -3.62 20.24
C LYS A 17 -0.90 -4.45 21.00
N ILE A 18 -0.81 -5.78 20.90
CA ILE A 18 -1.67 -6.69 21.67
C ILE A 18 -1.43 -6.46 23.16
N THR A 19 -0.16 -6.43 23.58
CA THR A 19 0.24 -6.21 24.98
C THR A 19 -0.23 -4.85 25.51
N ASP A 20 -0.03 -3.79 24.74
CA ASP A 20 -0.44 -2.43 25.11
C ASP A 20 -1.96 -2.33 25.25
N SER A 21 -2.71 -2.94 24.32
CA SER A 21 -4.16 -2.99 24.39
C SER A 21 -4.62 -3.71 25.66
N LEU A 22 -4.00 -4.85 25.99
CA LEU A 22 -4.30 -5.61 27.20
C LEU A 22 -4.02 -4.79 28.48
N VAL A 23 -2.92 -4.03 28.53
CA VAL A 23 -2.60 -3.15 29.65
C VAL A 23 -3.63 -2.02 29.79
N ILE A 24 -4.08 -1.43 28.68
CA ILE A 24 -5.11 -0.39 28.68
C ILE A 24 -6.43 -0.96 29.22
N TYR A 25 -6.88 -2.12 28.72
CA TYR A 25 -8.13 -2.76 29.18
C TYR A 25 -8.12 -3.11 30.68
N GLN A 26 -6.95 -3.37 31.27
CA GLN A 26 -6.81 -3.62 32.72
C GLN A 26 -6.83 -2.33 33.56
N LYS A 27 -6.46 -1.17 32.98
CA LYS A 27 -6.34 0.10 33.71
C LYS A 27 -7.65 0.88 33.81
N GLU A 28 -8.59 0.68 32.90
CA GLU A 28 -9.86 1.45 32.81
C GLU A 28 -10.95 1.00 33.82
N GLY A 29 -10.57 0.51 34.99
CA GLY A 29 -11.46 0.45 36.17
C GLY A 29 -12.50 -0.67 36.23
N SER A 30 -12.51 -1.61 35.28
CA SER A 30 -13.44 -2.75 35.31
C SER A 30 -13.02 -3.88 36.26
N ALA A 31 -11.79 -3.83 36.82
CA ALA A 31 -11.15 -4.90 37.59
C ALA A 31 -10.96 -6.21 36.81
N TRP A 32 -10.93 -6.15 35.48
CA TRP A 32 -10.65 -7.32 34.65
C TRP A 32 -9.17 -7.64 34.68
N ILE A 33 -8.83 -8.87 35.08
CA ILE A 33 -7.47 -9.40 35.05
C ILE A 33 -7.41 -10.43 33.93
N LEU A 34 -6.46 -10.25 33.01
CA LEU A 34 -6.18 -11.26 32.00
C LEU A 34 -5.53 -12.47 32.67
N ASP A 35 -6.23 -13.60 32.70
CA ASP A 35 -5.69 -14.87 33.20
C ASP A 35 -4.81 -15.55 32.14
N LYS A 36 -5.36 -15.84 30.96
CA LYS A 36 -4.63 -16.46 29.84
C LYS A 36 -5.24 -16.19 28.46
N ILE A 37 -4.39 -16.21 27.44
CA ILE A 37 -4.81 -16.27 26.03
C ILE A 37 -4.92 -17.76 25.65
N ILE A 38 -6.13 -18.22 25.30
CA ILE A 38 -6.38 -19.63 24.98
C ILE A 38 -5.94 -19.96 23.55
N TYR A 39 -6.09 -19.00 22.62
CA TYR A 39 -5.80 -19.19 21.20
C TYR A 39 -5.45 -17.86 20.53
N LEU A 40 -4.48 -17.89 19.60
CA LEU A 40 -4.08 -16.75 18.79
C LEU A 40 -3.89 -17.22 17.35
N ASP A 41 -4.66 -16.65 16.43
CA ASP A 41 -4.54 -16.89 15.00
C ASP A 41 -3.76 -15.77 14.31
N LEU A 42 -2.65 -16.14 13.66
CA LEU A 42 -1.87 -15.24 12.83
C LEU A 42 -2.02 -15.62 11.35
N ASN A 43 -2.82 -14.85 10.62
CA ASN A 43 -3.02 -15.04 9.20
C ASN A 43 -2.06 -14.16 8.39
N MET A 44 -1.08 -14.79 7.73
CA MET A 44 -0.12 -14.10 6.87
C MET A 44 -0.35 -14.45 5.40
N ALA A 45 -0.39 -13.43 4.54
CA ALA A 45 -0.45 -13.61 3.09
C ALA A 45 0.82 -13.07 2.43
N LYS A 46 1.42 -13.88 1.55
CA LYS A 46 2.54 -13.41 0.74
C LYS A 46 2.03 -12.41 -0.29
N TYR A 47 2.38 -11.14 -0.14
CA TYR A 47 2.05 -10.11 -1.10
C TYR A 47 3.20 -9.87 -2.07
N THR A 48 3.05 -10.34 -3.31
CA THR A 48 3.92 -9.92 -4.40
C THR A 48 3.37 -8.61 -4.96
N LEU A 49 4.07 -7.52 -4.66
CA LEU A 49 3.78 -6.23 -5.30
C LEU A 49 3.85 -6.39 -6.82
N LEU A 50 2.82 -5.91 -7.52
CA LEU A 50 2.91 -5.67 -8.94
C LEU A 50 4.10 -4.75 -9.17
N LYS A 51 5.12 -5.23 -9.89
CA LYS A 51 6.24 -4.39 -10.26
C LYS A 51 5.72 -3.30 -11.17
N GLY A 52 6.07 -2.05 -10.87
CA GLY A 52 5.91 -0.97 -11.82
C GLY A 52 6.67 -1.31 -13.10
N SER A 53 6.16 -0.81 -14.22
CA SER A 53 6.81 -0.84 -15.52
C SER A 53 7.02 0.59 -15.99
N SER A 54 7.73 0.76 -17.09
CA SER A 54 7.66 1.95 -17.92
C SER A 54 6.39 1.97 -18.78
N TYR A 55 6.22 3.02 -19.58
CA TYR A 55 5.10 3.21 -20.49
C TYR A 55 4.84 1.97 -21.36
N ILE A 56 3.58 1.52 -21.37
CA ILE A 56 3.11 0.46 -22.26
C ILE A 56 2.08 1.07 -23.20
N SER A 57 2.24 0.87 -24.50
CA SER A 57 1.32 1.41 -25.50
C SER A 57 -0.06 0.77 -25.36
N LEU A 58 -1.11 1.60 -25.33
CA LEU A 58 -2.49 1.14 -25.32
C LEU A 58 -2.85 0.43 -26.63
N PRO A 59 -3.65 -0.65 -26.58
CA PRO A 59 -4.30 -1.20 -27.76
C PRO A 59 -5.07 -0.12 -28.53
N LYS A 60 -5.04 -0.17 -29.88
CA LYS A 60 -5.66 0.85 -30.75
C LYS A 60 -7.09 1.21 -30.34
N LYS A 61 -7.93 0.20 -30.04
CA LYS A 61 -9.33 0.38 -29.63
C LYS A 61 -9.50 1.26 -28.39
N LEU A 62 -8.56 1.22 -27.45
CA LEU A 62 -8.59 2.02 -26.23
C LEU A 62 -7.98 3.40 -26.45
N ASN A 63 -6.88 3.48 -27.20
CA ASN A 63 -6.23 4.75 -27.52
C ASN A 63 -7.16 5.70 -28.31
N THR A 64 -7.99 5.17 -29.21
CA THR A 64 -8.96 5.97 -29.97
C THR A 64 -10.03 6.61 -29.08
N LYS A 65 -10.39 5.98 -27.95
CA LYS A 65 -11.43 6.49 -27.06
C LYS A 65 -10.98 7.69 -26.23
N LYS A 66 -9.66 7.91 -26.08
CA LYS A 66 -9.07 8.99 -25.27
C LYS A 66 -9.61 9.06 -23.83
N ALA A 67 -10.11 7.94 -23.31
CA ALA A 67 -10.70 7.83 -21.98
C ALA A 67 -9.69 7.38 -20.90
N ILE A 68 -8.45 7.08 -21.30
CA ILE A 68 -7.38 6.59 -20.43
C ILE A 68 -6.21 7.55 -20.53
N ILE A 69 -5.76 8.08 -19.40
CA ILE A 69 -4.51 8.83 -19.31
C ILE A 69 -3.37 7.81 -19.23
N ASN A 70 -2.68 7.60 -20.35
CA ASN A 70 -1.54 6.69 -20.42
C ASN A 70 -0.23 7.49 -20.24
N VAL A 71 0.19 7.67 -18.99
CA VAL A 71 1.33 8.50 -18.65
C VAL A 71 2.62 7.94 -19.27
N LYS A 72 3.32 8.78 -20.04
CA LYS A 72 4.57 8.44 -20.73
C LYS A 72 5.75 8.57 -19.78
N ASN A 73 6.11 7.48 -19.11
CA ASN A 73 7.28 7.37 -18.23
C ASN A 73 8.35 6.42 -18.78
N SER A 74 9.61 6.72 -18.50
CA SER A 74 10.78 5.90 -18.85
C SER A 74 11.21 4.95 -17.74
N GLU A 75 10.90 5.26 -16.48
CA GLU A 75 11.30 4.45 -15.32
C GLU A 75 10.25 3.38 -15.00
N ASP A 76 10.60 2.36 -14.23
CA ASP A 76 9.67 1.33 -13.72
C ASP A 76 8.78 1.84 -12.57
N LYS A 77 8.18 3.02 -12.78
CA LYS A 77 7.40 3.78 -11.80
C LYS A 77 6.00 4.13 -12.29
N CYS A 78 5.43 3.38 -13.24
CA CYS A 78 4.11 3.68 -13.80
C CYS A 78 3.01 3.77 -12.74
N SER A 79 3.11 3.00 -11.63
CA SER A 79 2.15 3.08 -10.52
C SER A 79 2.16 4.43 -9.84
N MET A 80 3.34 4.95 -9.47
CA MET A 80 3.52 6.27 -8.89
C MET A 80 3.00 7.36 -9.84
N TRP A 81 3.39 7.29 -11.12
CA TRP A 81 3.00 8.27 -12.12
C TRP A 81 1.49 8.26 -12.43
N SER A 82 0.85 7.09 -12.43
CA SER A 82 -0.60 6.97 -12.61
C SER A 82 -1.37 7.58 -11.45
N ILE A 83 -0.90 7.37 -10.21
CA ILE A 83 -1.49 7.99 -9.02
C ILE A 83 -1.33 9.51 -9.09
N LEU A 84 -0.13 9.99 -9.41
CA LEU A 84 0.15 11.42 -9.50
C LEU A 84 -0.73 12.11 -10.56
N ALA A 85 -0.91 11.49 -11.73
CA ALA A 85 -1.80 12.00 -12.78
C ALA A 85 -3.27 12.03 -12.36
N GLY A 86 -3.71 11.11 -11.49
CA GLY A 86 -5.06 11.12 -10.92
C GLY A 86 -5.27 12.21 -9.86
N VAL A 87 -4.26 12.45 -9.01
CA VAL A 87 -4.30 13.48 -7.97
C VAL A 87 -4.15 14.90 -8.56
N HIS A 88 -3.28 15.06 -9.55
CA HIS A 88 -3.00 16.32 -10.24
C HIS A 88 -3.47 16.25 -11.69
N ALA A 89 -4.79 16.13 -11.87
CA ALA A 89 -5.39 16.01 -13.18
C ALA A 89 -5.07 17.24 -14.05
N ALA A 90 -4.28 17.04 -15.11
CA ALA A 90 -3.99 18.08 -16.09
C ALA A 90 -5.09 18.11 -17.17
N HIS A 91 -5.56 19.31 -17.51
CA HIS A 91 -6.59 19.49 -18.54
C HIS A 91 -6.04 19.48 -19.98
N ARG A 92 -4.72 19.63 -20.13
CA ARG A 92 -3.99 19.54 -21.42
C ARG A 92 -2.79 18.62 -21.24
N ASP A 93 -2.49 17.84 -22.27
CA ASP A 93 -1.33 16.94 -22.33
C ASP A 93 -1.15 16.04 -21.10
N ALA A 94 -2.27 15.50 -20.57
CA ALA A 94 -2.30 14.72 -19.32
C ALA A 94 -1.43 13.45 -19.34
N GLU A 95 -1.01 13.02 -20.53
CA GLU A 95 -0.07 11.91 -20.72
C GLU A 95 1.39 12.27 -20.43
N ARG A 96 1.73 13.56 -20.30
CA ARG A 96 3.08 14.02 -19.97
C ARG A 96 3.35 13.86 -18.48
N LEU A 97 4.59 13.53 -18.13
CA LEU A 97 5.04 13.63 -16.74
C LEU A 97 4.81 15.05 -16.23
N LEU A 98 4.11 15.15 -15.09
CA LEU A 98 3.93 16.42 -14.42
C LEU A 98 5.30 16.96 -14.03
N PRO A 99 5.61 18.25 -14.29
CA PRO A 99 6.80 18.86 -13.73
C PRO A 99 6.72 18.69 -12.20
N ALA A 100 7.82 18.22 -11.61
CA ALA A 100 7.89 17.92 -10.18
C ALA A 100 7.26 19.07 -9.38
N VAL A 101 6.18 18.75 -8.67
CA VAL A 101 5.53 19.65 -7.71
C VAL A 101 6.46 19.81 -6.52
#